data_AF-A0A2V3IQK5-F1
#
_entry.id   AF-A0A2V3IQK5-F1
#
_cell.length_a   1.000
_cell.length_b   1.000
_cell.length_c   1.000
_cell.angle_alpha   90.00
_cell.angle_beta   90.00
_cell.angle_gamma   90.00
#
_symmetry.space_group_name_H-M   'P 1'
#
loop_
_entity.id
_entity.type
_entity.pdbx_description
1 polymer ?
#
loop_
_entity_poly.entity_id
_entity_poly.type
_entity_poly.pdbx_seq_one_letter_code
_entity_poly.pdbx_strand_id
1 'polypeptide(L)'
;MPTPAQFHLQWRNELRARAMQAAKQIGKAQERFKRNCDATTRPAIPNLQVGGHVFVRLERTDGKVPEEKKGRRRRHKLAPIATGPHEVVEFNEDNVLIKRGIEELKWSVFRAIEW
;
A
#
# COMPACT_ATOMS: atom_id res chain seq x y z
N MET A 1 -36.93 8.67 -36.31
CA MET A 1 -37.45 8.79 -34.92
C MET A 1 -37.22 7.45 -34.24
N PRO A 2 -36.51 7.39 -33.10
CA PRO A 2 -36.32 6.13 -32.38
C PRO A 2 -37.68 5.57 -31.96
N THR A 3 -37.84 4.25 -32.04
CA THR A 3 -39.09 3.62 -31.60
C THR A 3 -39.21 3.69 -30.08
N PRO A 4 -40.42 3.67 -29.51
CA PRO A 4 -40.62 3.66 -28.06
C PRO A 4 -39.81 2.54 -27.36
N ALA A 5 -39.67 1.38 -28.01
CA ALA A 5 -38.85 0.28 -27.51
C ALA A 5 -37.34 0.62 -27.45
N GLN A 6 -36.81 1.33 -28.45
CA GLN A 6 -35.42 1.79 -28.47
C GLN A 6 -35.17 2.83 -27.38
N PHE A 7 -36.12 3.74 -27.14
CA PHE A 7 -36.04 4.73 -26.07
C PHE A 7 -36.01 4.08 -24.68
N HIS A 8 -36.92 3.12 -24.43
CA HIS A 8 -36.94 2.39 -23.16
C HIS A 8 -35.67 1.57 -22.92
N LEU A 9 -35.12 0.94 -23.95
CA LEU A 9 -33.88 0.19 -23.84
C LEU A 9 -32.68 1.11 -23.53
N GLN A 10 -32.59 2.25 -24.21
CA GLN A 10 -31.55 3.24 -23.98
C GLN A 10 -31.60 3.79 -22.55
N TRP A 11 -32.79 4.21 -22.10
CA TRP A 11 -33.00 4.72 -20.74
C TRP A 11 -32.57 3.71 -19.67
N ARG A 12 -32.96 2.44 -19.84
CA ARG A 12 -32.61 1.36 -18.92
C ARG A 12 -31.10 1.08 -18.89
N ASN A 13 -30.42 1.17 -20.03
CA ASN A 13 -28.96 1.02 -20.11
C ASN A 13 -28.23 2.20 -19.44
N GLU A 14 -28.71 3.43 -19.63
CA GLU A 14 -28.14 4.62 -18.97
C GLU A 14 -28.29 4.54 -17.45
N LEU A 15 -29.45 4.13 -16.95
CA LEU A 15 -29.68 3.88 -15.52
C LEU A 15 -28.71 2.86 -14.95
N ARG A 16 -28.51 1.74 -15.66
CA ARG A 16 -27.57 0.69 -15.25
C ARG A 16 -26.14 1.20 -15.21
N ALA A 17 -25.73 1.99 -16.19
CA ALA A 17 -24.39 2.58 -16.25
C ALA A 17 -24.16 3.57 -15.09
N ARG A 18 -25.15 4.42 -14.78
CA ARG A 18 -25.10 5.35 -13.64
C ARG A 18 -25.02 4.61 -12.31
N ALA A 19 -25.81 3.56 -12.12
CA ALA A 19 -25.77 2.73 -10.92
C ALA A 19 -24.40 2.05 -10.73
N MET A 20 -23.81 1.51 -11.80
CA MET A 20 -22.45 0.94 -11.74
C MET A 20 -21.39 1.98 -11.42
N GLN A 21 -21.46 3.18 -12.00
CA GLN A 21 -20.53 4.27 -11.68
C GLN A 21 -20.66 4.69 -10.21
N ALA A 22 -21.88 4.83 -9.70
CA ALA A 22 -22.13 5.17 -8.30
C ALA A 22 -21.55 4.10 -7.36
N ALA A 23 -21.81 2.82 -7.62
CA ALA A 23 -21.25 1.71 -6.86
C ALA A 23 -19.71 1.72 -6.86
N LYS A 24 -19.09 2.00 -8.01
CA LYS A 24 -17.62 2.12 -8.12
C LYS A 24 -17.06 3.29 -7.31
N GLN A 25 -17.77 4.43 -7.26
CA GLN A 25 -17.35 5.56 -6.44
C GLN A 25 -17.49 5.27 -4.94
N ILE A 26 -18.59 4.63 -4.54
CA ILE A 26 -18.80 4.19 -3.14
C ILE A 26 -17.71 3.20 -2.72
N GLY A 27 -17.40 2.20 -3.54
CA GLY A 27 -16.34 1.24 -3.24
C GLY A 27 -14.97 1.91 -3.08
N LYS A 28 -14.63 2.89 -3.93
CA LYS A 28 -13.41 3.68 -3.78
C LYS A 28 -13.39 4.51 -2.50
N ALA A 29 -14.53 5.10 -2.12
CA ALA A 29 -14.65 5.89 -0.90
C ALA A 29 -14.51 5.01 0.35
N GLN A 30 -15.13 3.83 0.36
CA GLN A 30 -14.98 2.84 1.42
C GLN A 30 -13.55 2.35 1.55
N GLU A 31 -12.86 2.08 0.43
CA GLU A 31 -11.46 1.65 0.44
C GLU A 31 -10.54 2.75 0.97
N ARG A 32 -10.78 4.02 0.61
CA ARG A 32 -10.07 5.18 1.18
C ARG A 32 -10.33 5.32 2.67
N PHE A 33 -11.58 5.18 3.08
CA PHE A 33 -11.98 5.26 4.49
C PHE A 33 -11.28 4.18 5.31
N LYS A 34 -11.32 2.92 4.86
CA LYS A 34 -10.63 1.81 5.51
C LYS A 34 -9.13 2.07 5.67
N ARG A 35 -8.45 2.49 4.59
CA ARG A 35 -7.01 2.81 4.63
C ARG A 35 -6.68 3.95 5.62
N ASN A 36 -7.53 4.97 5.70
CA ASN A 36 -7.34 6.10 6.62
C ASN A 36 -7.63 5.70 8.07
N CYS A 37 -8.65 4.89 8.31
CA CYS A 37 -8.94 4.32 9.63
C CYS A 37 -7.76 3.44 10.08
N ASP A 38 -7.32 2.49 9.25
CA ASP A 38 -6.18 1.61 9.52
C ASP A 38 -4.92 2.43 9.85
N ALA A 39 -4.67 3.53 9.13
CA ALA A 39 -3.53 4.41 9.39
C ALA A 39 -3.64 5.21 10.70
N THR A 40 -4.86 5.53 11.13
CA THR A 40 -5.13 6.31 12.36
C THR A 40 -5.16 5.40 13.60
N THR A 41 -5.56 4.14 13.45
CA THR A 41 -5.57 3.14 14.51
C THR A 41 -4.25 2.40 14.64
N ARG A 42 -3.33 2.53 13.67
CA ARG A 42 -2.01 1.91 13.77
C ARG A 42 -1.22 2.60 14.87
N PRO A 43 -0.67 1.86 15.85
CA PRO A 43 0.18 2.46 16.85
C PRO A 43 1.39 3.11 16.16
N ALA A 44 1.80 4.28 16.66
CA ALA A 44 2.94 5.03 16.12
C ALA A 44 4.24 4.20 16.13
N ILE A 45 4.34 3.29 17.08
CA ILE A 45 5.41 2.32 17.25
C ILE A 45 4.75 0.93 17.05
N PRO A 46 5.20 0.10 16.09
CA PRO A 46 4.75 -1.29 15.98
C PRO A 46 5.00 -2.04 17.30
N ASN A 47 4.16 -3.02 17.65
CA ASN A 47 4.30 -3.74 18.92
C ASN A 47 5.44 -4.76 18.82
N LEU A 48 6.67 -4.25 18.78
CA LEU A 48 7.86 -5.07 18.65
C LEU A 48 8.03 -5.93 19.91
N GLN A 49 8.37 -7.19 19.70
CA GLN A 49 8.74 -8.13 20.76
C GLN A 49 10.10 -8.70 20.42
N VAL A 50 10.98 -8.83 21.42
CA VAL A 50 12.25 -9.56 21.26
C VAL A 50 11.93 -11.03 20.97
N GLY A 51 12.52 -11.59 19.91
CA GLY A 51 12.18 -12.90 19.35
C GLY A 51 10.97 -12.89 18.38
N GLY A 52 10.29 -11.75 18.24
CA GLY A 52 9.24 -11.53 17.25
C GLY A 52 9.81 -11.39 15.83
N HIS A 53 8.95 -11.53 14.82
CA HIS A 53 9.35 -11.44 13.41
C HIS A 53 8.75 -10.20 12.75
N VAL A 54 9.59 -9.44 12.04
CA VAL A 54 9.18 -8.22 11.34
C VAL A 54 9.62 -8.21 9.89
N PHE A 55 8.88 -7.50 9.07
CA PHE A 55 9.29 -7.14 7.72
C PHE A 55 9.82 -5.71 7.72
N VAL A 56 10.99 -5.49 7.14
CA VAL A 56 11.60 -4.17 7.06
C VAL A 56 11.42 -3.60 5.67
N ARG A 57 10.91 -2.38 5.59
CA ARG A 57 10.72 -1.67 4.33
C ARG A 57 12.05 -1.09 3.85
N LEU A 58 12.62 -1.65 2.77
CA LEU A 58 13.73 -1.01 2.09
C LEU A 58 13.20 0.16 1.26
N GLU A 59 13.56 1.36 1.68
CA GLU A 59 13.61 2.49 0.74
C GLU A 59 14.81 2.25 -0.18
N ARG A 60 14.62 2.37 -1.50
CA ARG A 60 15.74 2.32 -2.44
C ARG A 60 16.66 3.52 -2.15
N THR A 61 17.74 3.26 -1.43
CA THR A 61 18.80 4.22 -1.12
C THR A 61 19.85 4.31 -2.22
N ASP A 62 19.80 3.43 -3.23
CA ASP A 62 20.50 3.62 -4.48
C ASP A 62 19.84 4.76 -5.25
N GLY A 63 20.26 5.99 -4.90
CA GLY A 63 19.92 7.29 -5.51
C GLY A 63 20.21 7.40 -7.01
N LYS A 64 20.11 6.30 -7.76
CA LYS A 64 19.81 6.31 -9.17
C LYS A 64 18.40 6.87 -9.32
N VAL A 65 18.33 8.20 -9.45
CA VAL A 65 17.31 8.84 -10.29
C VAL A 65 17.19 7.95 -11.53
N PRO A 66 15.99 7.43 -11.87
CA PRO A 66 15.85 6.73 -13.12
C PRO A 66 16.16 7.78 -14.19
N GLU A 67 17.35 7.68 -14.78
CA GLU A 67 17.78 8.48 -15.92
C GLU A 67 16.56 8.60 -16.84
N GLU A 68 16.01 9.81 -16.96
CA GLU A 68 14.83 10.10 -17.76
C GLU A 68 15.20 9.86 -19.23
N LYS A 69 15.19 8.60 -19.64
CA LYS A 69 15.20 8.24 -21.05
C LYS A 69 13.86 8.71 -21.61
N LYS A 70 13.88 9.92 -22.18
CA LYS A 70 12.80 10.54 -22.96
C LYS A 70 12.09 9.46 -23.78
N GLY A 71 10.83 9.18 -23.45
CA GLY A 71 9.95 8.34 -24.28
C GLY A 71 9.37 7.08 -23.65
N ARG A 72 9.71 6.67 -22.42
CA ARG A 72 9.04 5.52 -21.77
C ARG A 72 7.97 5.96 -20.76
N ARG A 73 6.75 5.47 -20.99
CA ARG A 73 5.55 5.60 -20.14
C ARG A 73 5.91 5.61 -18.65
N ARG A 74 5.37 6.59 -17.91
CA ARG A 74 5.51 6.77 -16.44
C ARG A 74 5.59 5.41 -15.75
N ARG A 75 6.78 4.99 -15.32
CA ARG A 75 6.95 3.75 -14.57
C ARG A 75 6.16 3.90 -13.28
N HIS A 76 5.23 2.98 -13.04
CA HIS A 76 4.51 2.87 -11.78
C HIS A 76 5.53 3.00 -10.64
N LYS A 77 5.24 3.82 -9.62
CA LYS A 77 6.00 3.82 -8.36
C LYS A 77 6.02 2.37 -7.88
N LEU A 78 7.13 1.67 -8.07
CA LEU A 78 7.27 0.29 -7.62
C LEU A 78 7.03 0.32 -6.11
N ALA A 79 6.13 -0.54 -5.64
CA ALA A 79 5.83 -0.64 -4.22
C ALA A 79 7.15 -0.87 -3.47
N PRO A 80 7.38 -0.17 -2.34
CA PRO A 80 8.59 -0.40 -1.56
C PRO A 80 8.65 -1.87 -1.18
N ILE A 81 9.81 -2.49 -1.47
CA ILE A 81 10.02 -3.91 -1.22
C ILE A 81 10.23 -4.05 0.29
N ALA A 82 9.33 -4.77 0.96
CA ALA A 82 9.55 -5.20 2.33
C ALA A 82 10.39 -6.49 2.30
N THR A 83 11.50 -6.51 3.02
CA THR A 83 12.33 -7.70 3.20
C THR A 83 12.08 -8.31 4.56
N GLY A 84 11.95 -9.62 4.61
CA GLY A 84 11.68 -10.37 5.84
C GLY A 84 11.08 -11.74 5.53
N PRO A 85 10.64 -12.47 6.55
CA PRO A 85 10.61 -12.08 7.96
C PRO A 85 12.01 -12.07 8.60
N HIS A 86 12.25 -11.12 9.52
CA HIS A 86 13.49 -10.99 10.29
C HIS A 86 13.20 -11.03 11.78
N GLU A 87 14.00 -11.77 12.54
CA GLU A 87 13.86 -11.87 13.99
C GLU A 87 14.36 -10.58 14.67
N VAL A 88 13.58 -10.03 15.59
CA VAL A 88 13.95 -8.87 16.39
C VAL A 88 14.83 -9.31 17.56
N VAL A 89 16.06 -8.83 17.61
CA VAL A 89 17.01 -9.12 18.69
C VAL A 89 16.83 -8.13 19.83
N GLU A 90 16.74 -6.85 19.49
CA GLU A 90 16.56 -5.74 20.42
C GLU A 90 15.82 -4.62 19.72
N PHE A 91 15.13 -3.76 20.46
CA PHE A 91 14.59 -2.53 19.90
C PHE A 91 14.56 -1.43 20.97
N ASN A 92 14.67 -0.19 20.52
CA ASN A 92 14.41 1.02 21.30
C ASN A 92 13.35 1.85 20.58
N GLU A 93 13.03 3.05 21.07
CA GLU A 93 11.98 3.89 20.48
C GLU A 93 12.25 4.27 19.00
N ASP A 94 13.53 4.34 18.60
CA ASP A 94 13.94 4.82 17.28
C ASP A 94 14.42 3.71 16.33
N ASN A 95 14.96 2.62 16.87
CA ASN A 95 15.68 1.59 16.13
C ASN A 95 15.30 0.17 16.58
N VAL A 96 15.26 -0.74 15.60
CA VAL A 96 15.13 -2.17 15.77
C VAL A 96 16.41 -2.83 15.27
N LEU A 97 16.96 -3.75 16.07
CA LEU A 97 18.03 -4.65 15.69
C LEU A 97 17.39 -5.95 15.22
N ILE A 98 17.67 -6.33 13.98
CA ILE A 98 17.13 -7.57 13.39
C ILE A 98 18.24 -8.52 12.98
N LYS A 99 17.97 -9.83 13.07
CA LYS A 99 18.80 -10.87 12.51
C LYS A 99 18.42 -11.18 11.07
N ARG A 100 19.42 -11.16 10.19
CA ARG A 100 19.33 -11.63 8.81
C ARG A 100 20.39 -12.70 8.59
N GLY A 101 20.03 -13.95 8.89
CA GLY A 101 20.99 -15.05 8.87
C GLY A 101 21.97 -14.91 10.03
N ILE A 102 23.26 -14.71 9.73
CA ILE A 102 24.34 -14.56 10.72
C ILE A 102 24.61 -13.07 11.04
N GLU A 103 24.10 -12.15 10.22
CA GLU A 103 24.32 -10.71 10.39
C GLU A 103 23.21 -10.05 11.21
N GLU A 104 23.61 -9.14 12.11
CA GLU A 104 22.71 -8.28 12.86
C GLU A 104 22.69 -6.88 12.21
N LEU A 105 21.49 -6.40 11.86
CA LEU A 105 21.30 -5.14 11.16
C LEU A 105 20.40 -4.21 11.97
N LYS A 106 20.84 -2.97 12.14
CA LYS A 106 20.08 -1.92 12.81
C LYS A 106 19.25 -1.13 11.80
N TRP A 107 17.95 -1.04 12.04
CA TRP A 107 16.98 -0.35 11.20
C TRP A 107 16.13 0.61 12.03
N SER A 108 15.56 1.63 11.41
CA SER A 108 14.59 2.50 12.10
C SER A 108 13.30 1.74 12.39
N VAL A 109 12.73 1.94 13.58
CA VAL A 109 11.44 1.34 14.01
C VAL A 109 10.30 1.68 13.07
N PHE A 110 10.28 2.91 12.52
CA PHE A 110 9.28 3.33 11.53
C PHE A 110 9.34 2.55 10.20
N ARG A 111 10.44 1.82 9.96
CA ARG A 111 10.60 0.94 8.79
C ARG A 111 10.23 -0.51 9.09
N ALA A 112 10.04 -0.88 10.35
CA ALA A 112 9.60 -2.21 10.74
C ALA A 112 8.08 -2.31 10.66
N ILE A 113 7.60 -3.40 10.05
CA ILE A 113 6.19 -3.71 9.88
C ILE A 113 5.98 -5.09 10.52
N GLU A 114 5.24 -5.12 11.61
CA GLU A 114 4.67 -6.34 12.18
C GLU A 114 3.52 -6.82 11.26
N TRP A 115 3.48 -8.12 10.97
CA TRP A 115 2.48 -8.77 10.12
C TRP A 115 1.72 -9.84 10.89
#